data_AF-A0A292S6H2-F1
#
_entry.id   AF-A0A292S6H2-F1
#
_cell.length_a   1.000
_cell.length_b   1.000
_cell.length_c   1.000
_cell.angle_alpha   90.00
_cell.angle_beta   90.00
_cell.angle_gamma   90.00
#
_symmetry.space_group_name_H-M   'P 1'
#
loop_
_entity.id
_entity.type
_entity.pdbx_description
1 polymer ?
#
loop_
_entity_poly.entity_id
_entity_poly.type
_entity_poly.pdbx_seq_one_letter_code
_entity_poly.pdbx_strand_id
1 'polypeptide(L)'
;MRDRIFQIVENEFSSLIEKIQSDFITNFKAKQHNFLLKELDPLMSAHMVFVSSFESKSGNSIQKVAKEVAKLRYGAENVPQIVNPHQLEHNVQNPNEHEQIIVSNVDMNNPELQGKIAEFMTRCEGDSRKKVCCSVNHESILELLDGELPISNEIHTKPVDLAFWDGDELNIMEIKAGGNLDSSNAPSNAKKLLTIYTGLNYRKTKPYFATIYHKDGEGRTWSGSIKKYLQYPHMFLVGSAFWNKILPEGIDFNEFTRIYNEAIHQINLNDKLNEMIRSCS
;
A
#
# COMPACT_ATOMS: atom_id res chain seq x y z
N MET A 1 -2.33 7.05 23.62
CA MET A 1 -2.02 6.82 22.18
C MET A 1 -2.10 5.34 21.85
N ARG A 2 -1.38 4.47 22.58
CA ARG A 2 -1.44 3.01 22.49
C ARG A 2 -2.87 2.46 22.33
N ASP A 3 -3.78 2.79 23.25
CA ASP A 3 -5.16 2.27 23.25
C ASP A 3 -5.95 2.65 22.00
N ARG A 4 -5.71 3.85 21.43
CA ARG A 4 -6.35 4.28 20.18
C ARG A 4 -5.86 3.43 19.01
N ILE A 5 -4.56 3.15 18.95
CA ILE A 5 -3.98 2.26 17.92
C ILE A 5 -4.52 0.83 18.10
N PHE A 6 -4.60 0.35 19.34
CA PHE A 6 -5.19 -0.96 19.65
C PHE A 6 -6.61 -1.06 19.10
N GLN A 7 -7.48 -0.09 19.40
CA GLN A 7 -8.87 -0.06 18.92
C GLN A 7 -8.96 -0.01 17.39
N ILE A 8 -8.09 0.76 16.73
CA ILE A 8 -8.03 0.80 15.26
C ILE A 8 -7.71 -0.59 14.69
N VAL A 9 -6.69 -1.26 15.23
CA VAL A 9 -6.30 -2.61 14.77
C VAL A 9 -7.40 -3.62 15.07
N GLU A 10 -7.91 -3.62 16.30
CA GLU A 10 -8.95 -4.55 16.76
C GLU A 10 -10.21 -4.46 15.89
N ASN A 11 -10.70 -3.24 15.63
CA ASN A 11 -11.90 -3.03 14.83
C ASN A 11 -11.72 -3.49 13.38
N GLU A 12 -10.61 -3.08 12.73
CA GLU A 12 -10.36 -3.44 11.33
C GLU A 12 -10.17 -4.94 11.15
N PHE A 13 -9.39 -5.59 12.03
CA PHE A 13 -9.17 -7.03 11.95
C PHE A 13 -10.38 -7.84 12.41
N SER A 14 -11.19 -7.35 13.35
CA SER A 14 -12.48 -8.00 13.68
C SER A 14 -13.40 -8.04 12.46
N SER A 15 -13.56 -6.90 11.77
CA SER A 15 -14.37 -6.81 10.54
C SER A 15 -13.82 -7.70 9.42
N LEU A 16 -12.48 -7.77 9.28
CA LEU A 16 -11.85 -8.68 8.32
C LEU A 16 -12.23 -10.13 8.62
N ILE A 17 -12.15 -10.56 9.89
CA ILE A 17 -12.43 -11.95 10.26
C ILE A 17 -13.90 -12.29 10.08
N GLU A 18 -14.82 -11.39 10.43
CA GLU A 18 -16.26 -11.58 10.17
C GLU A 18 -16.54 -11.78 8.67
N LYS A 19 -15.89 -10.99 7.80
CA LYS A 19 -15.99 -11.16 6.36
C LYS A 19 -15.47 -12.52 5.90
N ILE A 20 -14.32 -12.97 6.42
CA ILE A 20 -13.78 -14.31 6.12
C ILE A 20 -14.75 -15.40 6.59
N GLN A 21 -15.29 -15.30 7.80
CA GLN A 21 -16.25 -16.27 8.32
C GLN A 21 -17.51 -16.35 7.42
N SER A 22 -18.00 -15.20 6.96
CA SER A 22 -19.20 -15.12 6.13
C SER A 22 -19.07 -15.80 4.77
N ASP A 23 -17.88 -15.79 4.17
CA ASP A 23 -17.63 -16.36 2.84
C ASP A 23 -16.82 -17.67 2.86
N PHE A 24 -16.42 -18.14 4.05
CA PHE A 24 -15.55 -19.29 4.23
C PHE A 24 -16.07 -20.56 3.55
N ILE A 25 -17.32 -20.93 3.84
CA ILE A 25 -17.95 -22.17 3.33
C ILE A 25 -18.12 -22.12 1.81
N THR A 26 -18.50 -20.96 1.29
CA THR A 26 -18.64 -20.75 -0.15
C THR A 26 -17.29 -20.92 -0.85
N ASN A 27 -16.24 -20.29 -0.31
CA ASN A 27 -14.89 -20.39 -0.85
C ASN A 27 -14.32 -21.81 -0.73
N PHE A 28 -14.64 -22.51 0.36
CA PHE A 28 -14.26 -23.91 0.58
C PHE A 28 -14.88 -24.82 -0.48
N LYS A 29 -16.21 -24.75 -0.69
CA LYS A 29 -16.89 -25.52 -1.74
C LYS A 29 -16.34 -25.22 -3.13
N ALA A 30 -16.09 -23.94 -3.43
CA ALA A 30 -15.47 -23.54 -4.69
C ALA A 30 -14.08 -24.18 -4.89
N LYS A 31 -13.28 -24.27 -3.82
CA LYS A 31 -11.95 -24.90 -3.85
C LYS A 31 -12.03 -26.40 -4.16
N GLN A 32 -13.07 -27.10 -3.67
CA GLN A 32 -13.30 -28.53 -3.94
C GLN A 32 -13.62 -28.83 -5.41
N HIS A 33 -14.03 -27.84 -6.20
CA HIS A 33 -14.18 -28.00 -7.65
C HIS A 33 -12.86 -27.92 -8.42
N ASN A 34 -11.76 -27.52 -7.78
CA ASN A 34 -10.45 -27.50 -8.41
C ASN A 34 -9.93 -28.93 -8.59
N PHE A 35 -9.94 -29.44 -9.81
CA PHE A 35 -9.53 -30.82 -10.10
C PHE A 35 -8.08 -31.14 -9.70
N LEU A 36 -7.21 -30.14 -9.55
CA LEU A 36 -5.84 -30.30 -9.08
C LEU A 36 -5.75 -30.47 -7.56
N LEU A 37 -6.72 -29.94 -6.81
CA LEU A 37 -6.69 -29.85 -5.35
C LEU A 37 -7.81 -30.67 -4.67
N LYS A 38 -8.81 -31.13 -5.41
CA LYS A 38 -9.99 -31.84 -4.86
C LYS A 38 -9.68 -33.15 -4.12
N GLU A 39 -8.51 -33.74 -4.38
CA GLU A 39 -8.05 -34.96 -3.70
C GLU A 39 -7.28 -34.65 -2.41
N LEU A 40 -7.04 -33.37 -2.11
CA LEU A 40 -6.46 -32.97 -0.82
C LEU A 40 -7.46 -33.17 0.29
N ASP A 41 -6.95 -33.54 1.46
CA ASP A 41 -7.73 -33.68 2.68
C ASP A 41 -8.55 -32.38 2.97
N PRO A 42 -9.80 -32.51 3.47
CA PRO A 42 -10.65 -31.37 3.81
C PRO A 42 -10.00 -30.37 4.77
N LEU A 43 -9.22 -30.82 5.75
CA LEU A 43 -8.54 -29.94 6.70
C LEU A 43 -7.47 -29.07 5.99
N MET A 44 -6.67 -29.67 5.10
CA MET A 44 -5.72 -28.92 4.25
C MET A 44 -6.43 -27.91 3.36
N SER A 45 -7.55 -28.31 2.74
CA SER A 45 -8.35 -27.42 1.90
C SER A 45 -8.88 -26.21 2.70
N ALA A 46 -9.33 -26.43 3.94
CA ALA A 46 -9.83 -25.39 4.81
C ALA A 46 -8.73 -24.38 5.21
N HIS A 47 -7.54 -24.88 5.57
CA HIS A 47 -6.38 -24.01 5.83
C HIS A 47 -5.99 -23.17 4.61
N MET A 48 -5.96 -23.78 3.42
CA MET A 48 -5.65 -23.04 2.19
C MET A 48 -6.66 -21.92 1.91
N VAL A 49 -7.95 -22.19 2.10
CA VAL A 49 -9.03 -21.20 1.92
C VAL A 49 -8.87 -20.05 2.91
N PHE A 50 -8.56 -20.36 4.17
CA PHE A 50 -8.30 -19.35 5.18
C PHE A 50 -7.11 -18.46 4.80
N VAL A 51 -5.94 -19.05 4.52
CA VAL A 51 -4.71 -18.31 4.21
C VAL A 51 -4.92 -17.41 2.98
N SER A 52 -5.48 -17.95 1.89
CA SER A 52 -5.75 -17.15 0.68
C SER A 52 -6.71 -15.99 0.95
N SER A 53 -7.75 -16.21 1.78
CA SER A 53 -8.71 -15.16 2.13
C SER A 53 -8.09 -14.11 3.04
N PHE A 54 -7.29 -14.54 4.01
CA PHE A 54 -6.60 -13.66 4.96
C PHE A 54 -5.57 -12.79 4.24
N GLU A 55 -4.71 -13.35 3.41
CA GLU A 55 -3.71 -12.59 2.65
C GLU A 55 -4.37 -11.56 1.74
N SER A 56 -5.41 -11.95 1.00
CA SER A 56 -6.14 -11.04 0.10
C SER A 56 -6.80 -9.87 0.83
N LYS A 57 -7.45 -10.12 1.97
CA LYS A 57 -8.22 -9.10 2.71
C LYS A 57 -7.37 -8.28 3.69
N SER A 58 -6.29 -8.85 4.21
CA SER A 58 -5.41 -8.19 5.19
C SER A 58 -4.62 -7.04 4.57
N GLY A 59 -4.26 -7.14 3.28
CA GLY A 59 -3.60 -6.04 2.56
C GLY A 59 -4.41 -4.74 2.57
N ASN A 60 -5.73 -4.83 2.36
CA ASN A 60 -6.61 -3.65 2.42
C ASN A 60 -6.80 -3.17 3.87
N SER A 61 -6.95 -4.09 4.82
CA SER A 61 -7.21 -3.74 6.22
C SER A 61 -6.00 -3.07 6.86
N ILE A 62 -4.78 -3.52 6.55
CA ILE A 62 -3.56 -2.90 7.07
C ILE A 62 -3.30 -1.52 6.45
N GLN A 63 -3.69 -1.29 5.19
CA GLN A 63 -3.65 0.04 4.59
C GLN A 63 -4.60 1.01 5.31
N LYS A 64 -5.80 0.56 5.68
CA LYS A 64 -6.73 1.35 6.51
C LYS A 64 -6.14 1.67 7.88
N VAL A 65 -5.57 0.67 8.55
CA VAL A 65 -4.84 0.88 9.83
C VAL A 65 -3.75 1.92 9.65
N ALA A 66 -2.92 1.81 8.62
CA ALA A 66 -1.85 2.77 8.35
C ALA A 66 -2.37 4.20 8.16
N LYS A 67 -3.49 4.37 7.43
CA LYS A 67 -4.13 5.66 7.25
C LYS A 67 -4.65 6.26 8.57
N GLU A 68 -5.38 5.48 9.36
CA GLU A 68 -5.90 5.96 10.65
C GLU A 68 -4.77 6.27 11.63
N VAL A 69 -3.70 5.46 11.64
CA VAL A 69 -2.49 5.74 12.43
C VAL A 69 -1.80 7.02 11.95
N ALA A 70 -1.69 7.26 10.65
CA ALA A 70 -1.13 8.50 10.11
C ALA A 70 -1.94 9.73 10.56
N LYS A 71 -3.28 9.63 10.63
CA LYS A 71 -4.13 10.71 11.18
C LYS A 71 -3.83 10.99 12.64
N LEU A 72 -3.48 9.97 13.44
CA LEU A 72 -3.07 10.17 14.84
C LEU A 72 -1.76 10.95 14.96
N ARG A 73 -0.85 10.84 13.97
CA ARG A 73 0.43 11.53 13.95
C ARG A 73 0.32 12.94 13.37
N TYR A 74 -0.25 13.06 12.18
CA TYR A 74 -0.23 14.28 11.38
C TYR A 74 -1.49 15.15 11.55
N GLY A 75 -2.56 14.62 12.15
CA GLY A 75 -3.87 15.27 12.16
C GLY A 75 -4.72 14.85 10.96
N ALA A 76 -6.05 14.85 11.14
CA ALA A 76 -6.98 14.35 10.13
C ALA A 76 -7.02 15.25 8.88
N GLU A 77 -6.83 16.56 9.08
CA GLU A 77 -6.70 17.58 8.05
C GLU A 77 -5.48 17.36 7.15
N ASN A 78 -4.41 16.78 7.69
CA ASN A 78 -3.17 16.50 6.97
C ASN A 78 -3.16 15.10 6.34
N VAL A 79 -4.17 14.27 6.58
CA VAL A 79 -4.38 12.99 5.89
C VAL A 79 -5.75 13.01 5.17
N PRO A 80 -5.95 13.93 4.21
CA PRO A 80 -7.25 14.18 3.64
C PRO A 80 -7.68 13.02 2.73
N GLN A 81 -8.98 12.78 2.66
CA GLN A 81 -9.54 11.78 1.74
C GLN A 81 -9.36 12.20 0.26
N ILE A 82 -9.36 13.50 0.00
CA ILE A 82 -9.11 14.10 -1.32
C ILE A 82 -7.84 14.95 -1.22
N VAL A 83 -6.80 14.55 -1.95
CA VAL A 83 -5.52 15.25 -2.01
C VAL A 83 -5.55 16.23 -3.18
N ASN A 84 -5.62 17.52 -2.86
CA ASN A 84 -5.76 18.60 -3.85
C ASN A 84 -4.74 19.73 -3.54
N PRO A 85 -3.45 19.55 -3.90
CA PRO A 85 -2.39 20.49 -3.54
C PRO A 85 -2.56 21.88 -4.18
N HIS A 86 -3.28 21.97 -5.29
CA HIS A 86 -3.51 23.21 -6.05
C HIS A 86 -4.86 23.86 -5.79
N GLN A 87 -5.65 23.32 -4.85
CA GLN A 87 -6.99 23.81 -4.51
C GLN A 87 -7.91 23.97 -5.74
N LEU A 88 -7.80 23.03 -6.68
CA LEU A 88 -8.64 23.02 -7.88
C LEU A 88 -10.11 22.95 -7.49
N GLU A 89 -10.95 23.78 -8.10
CA GLU A 89 -12.39 23.69 -7.91
C GLU A 89 -12.92 22.40 -8.56
N HIS A 90 -13.65 21.60 -7.79
CA HIS A 90 -14.20 20.34 -8.28
C HIS A 90 -15.43 19.88 -7.50
N ASN A 91 -16.28 19.09 -8.14
CA ASN A 91 -17.41 18.39 -7.52
C ASN A 91 -17.12 16.89 -7.27
N VAL A 92 -15.85 16.49 -7.32
CA VAL A 92 -15.43 15.10 -7.07
C VAL A 92 -15.94 14.63 -5.71
N GLN A 93 -16.70 13.54 -5.74
CA GLN A 93 -17.13 12.81 -4.57
C GLN A 93 -16.23 11.59 -4.42
N ASN A 94 -15.80 11.28 -3.19
CA ASN A 94 -15.15 10.01 -2.88
C ASN A 94 -16.08 9.22 -1.94
N PRO A 95 -16.94 8.34 -2.49
CA PRO A 95 -17.91 7.62 -1.67
C PRO A 95 -17.27 6.58 -0.76
N ASN A 96 -16.02 6.17 -1.05
CA ASN A 96 -15.27 5.26 -0.20
C ASN A 96 -14.44 6.06 0.80
N GLU A 97 -14.98 6.25 2.02
CA GLU A 97 -14.30 6.93 3.14
C GLU A 97 -12.93 6.34 3.49
N HIS A 98 -12.68 5.10 3.08
CA HIS A 98 -11.43 4.41 3.32
C HIS A 98 -10.36 4.66 2.26
N GLU A 99 -10.72 5.06 1.04
CA GLU A 99 -9.77 5.32 -0.04
C GLU A 99 -9.36 6.79 -0.08
N GLN A 100 -8.09 7.05 -0.42
CA GLN A 100 -7.64 8.39 -0.77
C GLN A 100 -7.56 8.50 -2.29
N ILE A 101 -7.96 9.66 -2.79
CA ILE A 101 -7.82 10.02 -4.21
C ILE A 101 -7.03 11.30 -4.33
N ILE A 102 -6.21 11.40 -5.38
CA ILE A 102 -5.66 12.67 -5.82
C ILE A 102 -6.63 13.34 -6.79
N VAL A 103 -6.64 14.67 -6.79
CA VAL A 103 -7.33 15.51 -7.77
C VAL A 103 -6.25 16.25 -8.55
N SER A 104 -6.38 16.25 -9.87
CA SER A 104 -5.44 16.92 -10.76
C SER A 104 -6.14 17.44 -12.01
N ASN A 105 -5.63 18.53 -12.57
CA ASN A 105 -5.95 19.01 -13.91
C ASN A 105 -4.99 18.45 -14.99
N VAL A 106 -4.04 17.59 -14.61
CA VAL A 106 -3.15 16.87 -15.53
C VAL A 106 -3.84 15.56 -15.94
N ASP A 107 -4.02 15.35 -17.25
CA ASP A 107 -4.51 14.08 -17.78
C ASP A 107 -3.44 12.98 -17.59
N MET A 108 -3.57 12.26 -16.48
CA MET A 108 -2.68 11.16 -16.11
C MET A 108 -2.76 9.95 -17.05
N ASN A 109 -3.78 9.85 -17.91
CA ASN A 109 -3.94 8.76 -18.86
C ASN A 109 -3.49 9.15 -20.28
N ASN A 110 -3.09 10.41 -20.48
CA ASN A 110 -2.56 10.90 -21.74
C ASN A 110 -1.38 10.01 -22.24
N PRO A 111 -1.44 9.49 -23.47
CA PRO A 111 -0.43 8.57 -24.00
C PRO A 111 0.99 9.16 -24.04
N GLU A 112 1.13 10.46 -24.33
CA GLU A 112 2.41 11.14 -24.40
C GLU A 112 3.05 11.27 -23.01
N LEU A 113 2.27 11.65 -21.99
CA LEU A 113 2.71 11.65 -20.60
C LEU A 113 3.13 10.24 -20.14
N GLN A 114 2.32 9.24 -20.47
CA GLN A 114 2.61 7.84 -20.14
C GLN A 114 3.86 7.31 -20.85
N GLY A 115 4.16 7.82 -22.05
CA GLY A 115 5.40 7.60 -22.79
C GLY A 115 6.59 8.25 -22.12
N LYS A 116 6.51 9.55 -21.81
CA LYS A 116 7.54 10.33 -21.10
C LYS A 116 7.97 9.67 -19.79
N ILE A 117 7.02 9.20 -18.98
CA ILE A 117 7.32 8.50 -17.72
C ILE A 117 8.05 7.18 -18.00
N ALA A 118 7.62 6.41 -19.00
CA ALA A 118 8.27 5.14 -19.35
C ALA A 118 9.69 5.32 -19.88
N GLU A 119 9.91 6.36 -20.71
CA GLU A 119 11.24 6.73 -21.21
C GLU A 119 12.17 7.18 -20.07
N PHE A 120 11.67 8.04 -19.17
CA PHE A 120 12.39 8.45 -17.97
C PHE A 120 12.82 7.24 -17.12
N MET A 121 11.89 6.33 -16.85
CA MET A 121 12.18 5.10 -16.10
C MET A 121 13.22 4.22 -16.78
N THR A 122 13.13 4.06 -18.10
CA THR A 122 14.07 3.25 -18.89
C THR A 122 15.48 3.84 -18.87
N ARG A 123 15.59 5.17 -18.99
CA ARG A 123 16.88 5.88 -18.92
C ARG A 123 17.53 5.77 -17.54
N CYS A 124 16.72 5.73 -16.48
CA CYS A 124 17.18 5.67 -15.10
C CYS A 124 17.25 4.24 -14.54
N GLU A 125 16.96 3.21 -15.35
CA GLU A 125 16.85 1.83 -14.90
C GLU A 125 18.20 1.30 -14.38
N GLY A 126 18.16 0.60 -13.24
CA GLY A 126 19.30 -0.09 -12.68
C GLY A 126 19.60 -1.41 -13.40
N ASP A 127 20.88 -1.74 -13.57
CA ASP A 127 21.33 -2.99 -14.17
C ASP A 127 22.16 -3.78 -13.16
N SER A 128 21.59 -4.88 -12.65
CA SER A 128 22.25 -5.75 -11.69
C SER A 128 23.48 -6.47 -12.27
N ARG A 129 23.50 -6.75 -13.60
CA ARG A 129 24.65 -7.38 -14.25
C ARG A 129 25.83 -6.42 -14.33
N LYS A 130 25.55 -5.14 -14.57
CA LYS A 130 26.56 -4.06 -14.62
C LYS A 130 26.83 -3.41 -13.26
N LYS A 131 26.17 -3.87 -12.19
CA LYS A 131 26.22 -3.28 -10.83
C LYS A 131 25.86 -1.78 -10.81
N VAL A 132 24.95 -1.37 -11.69
CA VAL A 132 24.44 0.01 -11.77
C VAL A 132 23.16 0.09 -10.95
N CYS A 133 23.13 0.99 -9.97
CA CYS A 133 21.91 1.30 -9.23
C CYS A 133 20.98 2.18 -10.05
N CYS A 134 19.68 2.02 -9.86
CA CYS A 134 18.69 2.93 -10.43
C CYS A 134 18.94 4.37 -9.92
N SER A 135 18.82 5.35 -10.80
CA SER A 135 19.00 6.77 -10.49
C SER A 135 17.70 7.51 -10.14
N VAL A 136 16.53 6.86 -10.24
CA VAL A 136 15.24 7.49 -9.90
C VAL A 136 15.15 7.77 -8.39
N ASN A 137 15.37 9.02 -8.01
CA ASN A 137 15.25 9.56 -6.65
C ASN A 137 14.46 10.87 -6.63
N HIS A 138 14.22 11.44 -5.44
CA HIS A 138 13.42 12.67 -5.26
C HIS A 138 13.96 13.89 -6.02
N GLU A 139 15.25 13.94 -6.35
CA GLU A 139 15.82 15.02 -7.15
C GLU A 139 15.59 14.78 -8.65
N SER A 140 15.89 13.57 -9.13
CA SER A 140 15.76 13.22 -10.55
C SER A 140 14.32 13.26 -11.06
N ILE A 141 13.33 12.97 -10.20
CA ILE A 141 11.91 12.96 -10.60
C ILE A 141 11.38 14.37 -10.85
N LEU A 142 12.08 15.43 -10.42
CA LEU A 142 11.72 16.81 -10.76
C LEU A 142 11.70 17.03 -12.28
N GLU A 143 12.52 16.31 -13.04
CA GLU A 143 12.54 16.34 -14.51
C GLU A 143 11.17 16.02 -15.12
N LEU A 144 10.39 15.13 -14.48
CA LEU A 144 9.04 14.79 -14.95
C LEU A 144 8.11 16.02 -14.92
N LEU A 145 8.36 16.97 -14.01
CA LEU A 145 7.60 18.21 -13.82
C LEU A 145 8.15 19.40 -14.62
N ASP A 146 9.36 19.31 -15.18
CA ASP A 146 10.02 20.42 -15.87
C ASP A 146 9.59 20.58 -17.34
N GLY A 147 8.88 19.61 -17.91
CA GLY A 147 8.38 19.68 -19.29
C GLY A 147 6.90 20.05 -19.37
N GLU A 148 6.38 20.21 -20.59
CA GLU A 148 4.95 20.39 -20.81
C GLU A 148 4.17 19.19 -20.25
N LEU A 149 3.15 19.49 -19.45
CA LEU A 149 2.21 18.52 -18.91
C LEU A 149 0.87 18.69 -19.62
N PRO A 150 0.12 17.60 -19.86
CA PRO A 150 -1.20 17.64 -20.49
C PRO A 150 -2.24 18.21 -19.53
N ILE A 151 -2.14 19.50 -19.23
CA ILE A 151 -3.08 20.22 -18.39
C ILE A 151 -4.34 20.49 -19.21
N SER A 152 -5.50 20.10 -18.67
CA SER A 152 -6.80 20.38 -19.25
C SER A 152 -7.73 21.05 -18.24
N ASN A 153 -8.90 21.51 -18.70
CA ASN A 153 -9.95 22.03 -17.81
C ASN A 153 -10.72 20.90 -17.10
N GLU A 154 -10.42 19.64 -17.40
CA GLU A 154 -11.07 18.50 -16.78
C GLU A 154 -10.36 18.11 -15.48
N ILE A 155 -11.15 17.67 -14.51
CA ILE A 155 -10.64 17.15 -13.25
C ILE A 155 -10.45 15.64 -13.38
N HIS A 156 -9.21 15.22 -13.24
CA HIS A 156 -8.79 13.83 -13.21
C HIS A 156 -8.60 13.36 -11.78
N THR A 157 -8.92 12.10 -11.53
CA THR A 157 -8.71 11.48 -10.21
C THR A 157 -7.93 10.19 -10.34
N LYS A 158 -7.17 9.85 -9.29
CA LYS A 158 -6.47 8.56 -9.21
C LYS A 158 -6.35 8.13 -7.76
N PRO A 159 -6.59 6.85 -7.42
CA PRO A 159 -6.41 6.36 -6.07
C PRO A 159 -4.93 6.39 -5.68
N VAL A 160 -4.69 6.67 -4.41
CA VAL A 160 -3.37 6.61 -3.76
C VAL A 160 -3.51 5.80 -2.48
N ASP A 161 -2.54 4.92 -2.20
CA ASP A 161 -2.66 3.97 -1.08
C ASP A 161 -2.54 4.69 0.27
N LEU A 162 -1.62 5.66 0.37
CA LEU A 162 -1.53 6.59 1.49
C LEU A 162 -0.93 7.91 1.02
N ALA A 163 -1.54 9.02 1.43
CA ALA A 163 -1.02 10.36 1.22
C ALA A 163 -1.22 11.24 2.47
N PHE A 164 -0.20 12.01 2.84
CA PHE A 164 -0.31 12.94 3.96
C PHE A 164 0.65 14.13 3.84
N TRP A 165 0.29 15.23 4.47
CA TRP A 165 1.10 16.42 4.62
C TRP A 165 1.97 16.31 5.88
N ASP A 166 3.26 16.56 5.71
CA ASP A 166 4.23 16.75 6.80
C ASP A 166 4.81 18.16 6.64
N GLY A 167 4.22 19.13 7.34
CA GLY A 167 4.42 20.53 7.03
C GLY A 167 3.94 20.86 5.61
N ASP A 168 4.84 21.34 4.76
CA ASP A 168 4.57 21.65 3.35
C ASP A 168 4.95 20.51 2.39
N GLU A 169 5.49 19.40 2.89
CA GLU A 169 5.83 18.24 2.08
C GLU A 169 4.64 17.29 1.96
N LEU A 170 4.27 16.95 0.73
CA LEU A 170 3.24 15.95 0.46
C LEU A 170 3.89 14.57 0.31
N ASN A 171 3.69 13.69 1.28
CA ASN A 171 4.18 12.32 1.20
C ASN A 171 3.13 11.45 0.52
N ILE A 172 3.52 10.68 -0.51
CA ILE A 172 2.64 9.70 -1.16
C ILE A 172 3.30 8.32 -1.17
N MET A 173 2.50 7.28 -1.05
CA MET A 173 3.01 5.92 -0.94
C MET A 173 2.25 4.95 -1.84
N GLU A 174 3.01 4.04 -2.46
CA GLU A 174 2.51 2.77 -2.97
C GLU A 174 2.84 1.69 -1.93
N ILE A 175 1.83 1.12 -1.27
CA ILE A 175 1.99 0.21 -0.13
C ILE A 175 1.77 -1.23 -0.60
N LYS A 176 2.72 -2.11 -0.25
CA LYS A 176 2.60 -3.55 -0.48
C LYS A 176 2.79 -4.34 0.81
N ALA A 177 2.15 -5.51 0.91
CA ALA A 177 2.53 -6.51 1.89
C ALA A 177 3.97 -6.95 1.59
N GLY A 178 4.83 -7.08 2.62
CA GLY A 178 6.29 -7.17 2.53
C GLY A 178 6.93 -8.31 1.74
N GLY A 179 6.17 -9.08 0.96
CA GLY A 179 6.64 -10.20 0.17
C GLY A 179 7.66 -9.84 -0.91
N ASN A 180 8.23 -10.87 -1.54
CA ASN A 180 8.98 -10.70 -2.79
C ASN A 180 8.01 -10.14 -3.82
N LEU A 181 8.00 -8.83 -4.00
CA LEU A 181 7.19 -8.20 -5.04
C LEU A 181 7.51 -8.91 -6.35
N ASP A 182 6.49 -9.54 -6.93
CA ASP A 182 6.62 -10.26 -8.18
C ASP A 182 7.36 -9.38 -9.18
N SER A 183 8.44 -9.95 -9.73
CA SER A 183 9.31 -9.25 -10.67
C SER A 183 8.55 -8.65 -11.87
N SER A 184 7.41 -9.25 -12.24
CA SER A 184 6.53 -8.78 -13.30
C SER A 184 5.78 -7.49 -12.96
N ASN A 185 5.46 -7.24 -11.68
CA ASN A 185 4.65 -6.09 -11.28
C ASN A 185 5.50 -4.87 -10.86
N ALA A 186 6.80 -5.04 -10.66
CA ALA A 186 7.70 -3.97 -10.24
C ALA A 186 7.72 -2.75 -11.19
N PRO A 187 7.80 -2.90 -12.53
CA PRO A 187 7.73 -1.77 -13.45
C PRO A 187 6.39 -1.02 -13.33
N SER A 188 5.28 -1.77 -13.25
CA SER A 188 3.94 -1.19 -13.15
C SER A 188 3.75 -0.39 -11.85
N ASN A 189 4.21 -0.92 -10.71
CA ASN A 189 4.13 -0.23 -9.42
C ASN A 189 4.94 1.08 -9.43
N ALA A 190 6.17 1.05 -9.96
CA ALA A 190 6.99 2.26 -10.09
C ALA A 190 6.33 3.28 -11.03
N LYS A 191 5.80 2.82 -12.17
CA LYS A 191 5.07 3.67 -13.11
C LYS A 191 3.81 4.29 -12.49
N LYS A 192 3.04 3.53 -11.72
CA LYS A 192 1.86 4.03 -10.98
C LYS A 192 2.27 5.16 -10.04
N LEU A 193 3.29 4.95 -9.21
CA LEU A 193 3.79 5.93 -8.26
C LEU A 193 4.28 7.22 -8.95
N LEU A 194 5.08 7.09 -10.01
CA LEU A 194 5.56 8.24 -10.78
C LEU A 194 4.43 8.96 -11.55
N THR A 195 3.41 8.23 -11.99
CA THR A 195 2.21 8.84 -12.61
C THR A 195 1.45 9.69 -11.59
N ILE A 196 1.23 9.18 -10.38
CA ILE A 196 0.54 9.94 -9.31
C ILE A 196 1.37 11.19 -8.94
N TYR A 197 2.68 11.04 -8.76
CA TYR A 197 3.59 12.16 -8.50
C TYR A 197 3.51 13.24 -9.60
N THR A 198 3.58 12.83 -10.87
CA THR A 198 3.54 13.77 -12.00
C THR A 198 2.17 14.42 -12.13
N GLY A 199 1.10 13.66 -11.89
CA GLY A 199 -0.27 14.18 -11.85
C GLY A 199 -0.49 15.21 -10.76
N LEU A 200 0.07 15.02 -9.55
CA LEU A 200 -0.01 16.02 -8.48
C LEU A 200 0.67 17.34 -8.86
N ASN A 201 1.68 17.29 -9.75
CA ASN A 201 2.45 18.45 -10.21
C ASN A 201 2.83 19.40 -9.06
N TYR A 202 3.31 18.82 -7.96
CA TYR A 202 3.64 19.55 -6.75
C TYR A 202 5.06 19.17 -6.31
N ARG A 203 6.02 20.09 -6.51
CA ARG A 203 7.47 19.80 -6.39
C ARG A 203 7.90 19.33 -5.00
N LYS A 204 7.15 19.65 -3.94
CA LYS A 204 7.42 19.17 -2.58
C LYS A 204 6.81 17.79 -2.29
N THR A 205 6.34 17.09 -3.33
CA THR A 205 5.84 15.71 -3.19
C THR A 205 7.00 14.74 -3.02
N LYS A 206 6.93 13.90 -2.00
CA LYS A 206 7.87 12.81 -1.69
C LYS A 206 7.19 11.46 -1.93
N PRO A 207 7.35 10.87 -3.13
CA PRO A 207 6.86 9.53 -3.39
C PRO A 207 7.74 8.46 -2.75
N TYR A 208 7.10 7.43 -2.18
CA TYR A 208 7.76 6.28 -1.61
C TYR A 208 7.13 4.98 -2.09
N PHE A 209 7.97 4.00 -2.35
CA PHE A 209 7.56 2.61 -2.39
C PHE A 209 7.66 2.03 -0.97
N ALA A 210 6.55 1.57 -0.42
CA ALA A 210 6.45 1.16 0.97
C ALA A 210 6.09 -0.32 1.12
N THR A 211 6.65 -0.96 2.15
CA THR A 211 6.18 -2.27 2.62
C THR A 211 5.89 -2.26 4.10
N ILE A 212 4.82 -2.98 4.49
CA ILE A 212 4.37 -3.03 5.89
C ILE A 212 5.25 -3.95 6.77
N TYR A 213 6.06 -4.83 6.18
CA TYR A 213 7.04 -5.66 6.87
C TYR A 213 8.23 -5.95 5.95
N HIS A 214 9.36 -6.40 6.51
CA HIS A 214 10.48 -6.93 5.73
C HIS A 214 10.43 -8.46 5.67
N LYS A 215 10.19 -9.09 4.49
CA LYS A 215 10.11 -10.57 4.36
C LYS A 215 11.33 -11.31 4.90
N ASP A 216 12.53 -10.75 4.74
CA ASP A 216 13.77 -11.38 5.20
C ASP A 216 14.09 -11.03 6.67
N GLY A 217 13.23 -10.28 7.36
CA GLY A 217 13.45 -9.74 8.70
C GLY A 217 13.96 -8.30 8.69
N GLU A 218 13.59 -7.54 9.72
CA GLU A 218 13.96 -6.12 9.89
C GLU A 218 15.49 -5.92 9.93
N GLY A 219 15.95 -4.79 9.38
CA GLY A 219 17.37 -4.45 9.31
C GLY A 219 18.16 -5.14 8.19
N ARG A 220 17.54 -6.03 7.41
CA ARG A 220 18.18 -6.60 6.22
C ARG A 220 18.08 -5.68 5.01
N THR A 221 18.98 -5.89 4.06
CA THR A 221 18.95 -5.19 2.77
C THR A 221 17.81 -5.72 1.92
N TRP A 222 16.94 -4.83 1.45
CA TRP A 222 15.85 -5.20 0.53
C TRP A 222 16.41 -5.87 -0.73
N SER A 223 15.76 -6.91 -1.24
CA SER A 223 16.21 -7.67 -2.43
C SER A 223 15.22 -7.63 -3.59
N GLY A 224 14.11 -6.90 -3.45
CA GLY A 224 13.05 -6.85 -4.44
C GLY A 224 13.46 -6.19 -5.76
N SER A 225 12.87 -6.70 -6.85
CA SER A 225 13.08 -6.29 -8.25
C SER A 225 12.83 -4.81 -8.53
N ILE A 226 11.96 -4.16 -7.74
CA ILE A 226 11.61 -2.75 -7.88
C ILE A 226 12.80 -1.79 -7.70
N LYS A 227 13.92 -2.24 -7.10
CA LYS A 227 15.18 -1.49 -7.05
C LYS A 227 15.77 -1.17 -8.43
N LYS A 228 15.32 -1.86 -9.48
CA LYS A 228 15.65 -1.52 -10.86
C LYS A 228 14.99 -0.23 -11.33
N TYR A 229 13.84 0.13 -10.76
CA TYR A 229 13.01 1.26 -11.23
C TYR A 229 12.95 2.42 -10.25
N LEU A 230 13.33 2.21 -8.99
CA LEU A 230 13.40 3.24 -7.95
C LEU A 230 14.73 3.11 -7.20
N GLN A 231 15.34 4.23 -6.84
CA GLN A 231 16.59 4.25 -6.11
C GLN A 231 16.39 3.80 -4.66
N TYR A 232 17.08 2.72 -4.29
CA TYR A 232 17.20 2.29 -2.91
C TYR A 232 18.47 2.89 -2.26
N PRO A 233 18.41 3.36 -1.00
CA PRO A 233 17.27 3.31 -0.08
C PRO A 233 16.32 4.51 -0.14
N HIS A 234 16.68 5.60 -0.84
CA HIS A 234 16.00 6.90 -0.67
C HIS A 234 14.51 6.93 -1.04
N MET A 235 14.06 6.11 -1.99
CA MET A 235 12.66 6.03 -2.42
C MET A 235 11.86 4.94 -1.67
N PHE A 236 12.43 4.33 -0.62
CA PHE A 236 11.88 3.14 0.02
C PHE A 236 11.56 3.36 1.49
N LEU A 237 10.42 2.80 1.92
CA LEU A 237 10.03 2.69 3.31
C LEU A 237 9.66 1.24 3.60
N VAL A 238 10.61 0.47 4.13
CA VAL A 238 10.45 -0.98 4.31
C VAL A 238 10.26 -1.29 5.80
N GLY A 239 9.17 -1.98 6.13
CA GLY A 239 8.90 -2.47 7.49
C GLY A 239 8.92 -1.36 8.52
N SER A 240 9.83 -1.44 9.47
CA SER A 240 10.03 -0.45 10.54
C SER A 240 10.19 0.98 10.01
N ALA A 241 10.84 1.19 8.86
CA ALA A 241 10.99 2.53 8.29
C ALA A 241 9.65 3.14 7.85
N PHE A 242 8.74 2.33 7.31
CA PHE A 242 7.38 2.77 6.97
C PHE A 242 6.60 3.13 8.23
N TRP A 243 6.52 2.20 9.18
CA TRP A 243 5.74 2.42 10.40
C TRP A 243 6.27 3.59 11.21
N ASN A 244 7.58 3.71 11.41
CA ASN A 244 8.16 4.83 12.15
C ASN A 244 7.94 6.20 11.47
N LYS A 245 7.66 6.23 10.16
CA LYS A 245 7.30 7.47 9.45
C LYS A 245 5.85 7.89 9.72
N ILE A 246 4.94 6.96 10.03
CA ILE A 246 3.51 7.28 10.20
C ILE A 246 3.02 7.14 11.65
N LEU A 247 3.75 6.42 12.50
CA LEU A 247 3.37 6.21 13.90
C LEU A 247 3.51 7.50 14.71
N PRO A 248 2.56 7.82 15.60
CA PRO A 248 2.66 8.98 16.48
C PRO A 248 3.93 8.99 17.32
N GLU A 249 4.33 10.18 17.76
CA GLU A 249 5.45 10.32 18.69
C GLU A 249 5.29 9.42 19.93
N GLY A 250 6.39 8.78 20.33
CA GLY A 250 6.41 7.84 21.46
C GLY A 250 5.96 6.42 21.13
N ILE A 251 5.51 6.12 19.91
CA ILE A 251 5.23 4.75 19.45
C ILE A 251 6.19 4.41 18.31
N ASP A 252 7.08 3.44 18.55
CA ASP A 252 7.94 2.88 17.51
C ASP A 252 7.34 1.60 16.90
N PHE A 253 7.98 1.07 15.88
CA PHE A 253 7.57 -0.18 15.22
C PHE A 253 7.47 -1.38 16.16
N ASN A 254 8.34 -1.48 17.17
CA ASN A 254 8.32 -2.60 18.11
C ASN A 254 7.08 -2.52 19.01
N GLU A 255 6.78 -1.33 19.52
CA GLU A 255 5.58 -1.11 20.32
C GLU A 255 4.32 -1.29 19.48
N PHE A 256 4.30 -0.81 18.23
CA PHE A 256 3.20 -1.07 17.30
C PHE A 256 2.98 -2.57 17.08
N THR A 257 4.05 -3.36 16.91
CA THR A 257 3.96 -4.81 16.74
C THR A 257 3.36 -5.50 17.98
N ARG A 258 3.68 -5.02 19.19
CA ARG A 258 3.06 -5.50 20.43
C ARG A 258 1.57 -5.18 20.46
N ILE A 259 1.19 -3.94 20.16
CA ILE A 259 -0.22 -3.52 20.09
C ILE A 259 -0.99 -4.38 19.09
N TYR A 260 -0.41 -4.59 17.91
CA TYR A 260 -1.01 -5.43 16.89
C TYR A 260 -1.23 -6.85 17.40
N ASN A 261 -0.21 -7.49 17.97
CA ASN A 261 -0.32 -8.85 18.49
C ASN A 261 -1.34 -8.97 19.63
N GLU A 262 -1.40 -7.98 20.53
CA GLU A 262 -2.41 -7.91 21.59
C GLU A 262 -3.82 -7.85 21.01
N ALA A 263 -4.05 -7.02 19.97
CA ALA A 263 -5.34 -6.93 19.31
C ALA A 263 -5.72 -8.25 18.62
N ILE A 264 -4.78 -8.89 17.90
CA ILE A 264 -5.04 -10.20 17.26
C ILE A 264 -5.36 -11.29 18.30
N HIS A 265 -4.68 -11.29 19.46
CA HIS A 265 -5.00 -12.20 20.56
C HIS A 265 -6.40 -11.93 21.12
N GLN A 266 -6.78 -10.66 21.31
CA GLN A 266 -8.10 -10.26 21.79
C GLN A 266 -9.22 -10.69 20.84
N ILE A 267 -8.99 -10.63 19.52
CA ILE A 267 -9.92 -11.12 18.49
C ILE A 267 -10.11 -12.64 18.55
N ASN A 268 -9.18 -13.35 19.20
CA ASN A 268 -9.14 -14.79 19.32
C ASN A 268 -9.16 -15.50 17.95
N LEU A 269 -8.26 -15.05 17.07
CA LEU A 269 -8.17 -15.50 15.67
C LEU A 269 -8.10 -17.04 15.54
N ASN A 270 -7.33 -17.69 16.41
CA ASN A 270 -7.13 -19.14 16.34
C ASN A 270 -8.41 -19.91 16.62
N ASP A 271 -9.20 -19.50 17.62
CA ASP A 271 -10.46 -20.17 17.93
C ASP A 271 -11.47 -19.97 16.80
N LYS A 272 -11.58 -18.74 16.27
CA LYS A 272 -12.43 -18.46 15.11
C LYS A 272 -12.03 -19.29 13.88
N LEU A 273 -10.72 -19.47 13.64
CA LEU A 273 -10.22 -20.35 12.59
C LEU A 273 -10.62 -21.81 12.82
N ASN A 274 -10.43 -22.31 14.03
CA ASN A 274 -10.80 -23.67 14.39
C ASN A 274 -12.31 -23.92 14.22
N GLU A 275 -13.16 -22.95 14.56
CA GLU A 275 -14.60 -23.00 14.33
C GLU A 275 -14.94 -23.08 12.84
N MET A 276 -14.32 -22.22 12.01
CA MET A 276 -14.50 -22.25 10.56
C MET A 276 -14.10 -23.61 9.97
N ILE A 277 -12.97 -24.16 10.39
CA ILE A 277 -12.48 -25.46 9.92
C ILE A 277 -13.43 -26.59 10.33
N ARG A 278 -13.90 -26.60 11.59
CA ARG A 278 -14.87 -27.59 12.08
C ARG A 278 -16.19 -27.55 11.30
N SER A 279 -16.61 -26.38 10.84
CA SER A 279 -17.84 -26.24 10.04
C SER A 279 -17.73 -26.82 8.61
N CYS A 280 -16.53 -27.20 8.17
CA CYS A 280 -16.27 -27.86 6.88
C CYS A 280 -16.11 -29.38 6.99
N SER A 281 -16.09 -29.94 8.20
CA SER A 281 -16.00 -31.39 8.48
C SER A 281 -17.39 -32.00 8.59
#